data_AF-A0A3M1HTA4-F1
#
_entry.id   AF-A0A3M1HTA4-F1
#
_cell.length_a   1.000
_cell.length_b   1.000
_cell.length_c   1.000
_cell.angle_alpha   90.00
_cell.angle_beta   90.00
_cell.angle_gamma   90.00
#
_symmetry.space_group_name_H-M   'P 1'
#
loop_
_entity.id
_entity.type
_entity.pdbx_description
1 polymer ?
#
loop_
_entity_poly.entity_id
_entity_poly.type
_entity_poly.pdbx_seq_one_letter_code
_entity_poly.pdbx_strand_id
1 'polypeptide(L)'
;TAAGGGTVLSVAASSARLALLPKTRLLKIAAPLNTAVFLKFGDNTVTAGTTTGTFDNFVGEGVVGWIGVPPGATHVAYIGTTAGSAILAQA
;
A
#
# COMPACT_ATOMS: atom_id res chain seq x y z
N THR A 1 -11.66 -10.91 22.27
CA THR A 1 -12.18 -10.90 20.89
C THR A 1 -12.29 -9.46 20.43
N ALA A 2 -11.29 -8.95 19.72
CA ALA A 2 -11.41 -7.70 18.98
C ALA A 2 -11.11 -8.05 17.53
N ALA A 3 -12.15 -8.18 16.72
CA ALA A 3 -12.02 -8.17 15.28
C ALA A 3 -11.52 -6.77 14.91
N GLY A 4 -10.21 -6.60 14.81
CA GLY A 4 -9.60 -5.42 14.22
C GLY A 4 -10.09 -5.36 12.77
N GLY A 5 -11.14 -4.56 12.54
CA GLY A 5 -11.79 -4.40 11.25
C GLY A 5 -10.85 -3.71 10.27
N GLY A 6 -9.94 -4.48 9.69
CA GLY A 6 -9.13 -4.02 8.59
C GLY A 6 -10.03 -3.85 7.37
N THR A 7 -10.27 -2.61 6.96
CA THR A 7 -10.88 -2.34 5.66
C THR A 7 -9.92 -2.83 4.59
N VAL A 8 -10.35 -3.83 3.81
CA VAL A 8 -9.61 -4.33 2.66
C VAL A 8 -9.89 -3.42 1.48
N LEU A 9 -8.86 -2.73 1.00
CA LEU A 9 -8.91 -1.96 -0.24
C LEU A 9 -8.25 -2.80 -1.33
N SER A 10 -9.04 -3.28 -2.29
CA SER A 10 -8.52 -3.86 -3.54
C SER A 10 -8.24 -2.72 -4.50
N VAL A 11 -6.99 -2.52 -4.90
CA VAL A 11 -6.71 -1.35 -5.73
C VAL A 11 -5.76 -1.69 -6.88
N ALA A 12 -6.04 -1.11 -8.06
CA ALA A 12 -5.43 -1.43 -9.36
C ALA A 12 -3.89 -1.24 -9.42
N ALA A 13 -3.26 -1.49 -10.58
CA ALA A 13 -1.81 -1.31 -10.77
C ALA A 13 -1.25 0.04 -10.26
N SER A 14 -2.09 1.05 -10.11
CA SER A 14 -1.75 2.36 -9.55
C SER A 14 -2.85 2.86 -8.62
N SER A 15 -2.43 3.54 -7.55
CA SER A 15 -3.31 4.25 -6.63
C SER A 15 -2.94 5.69 -6.44
N ALA A 16 -3.98 6.53 -6.38
CA ALA A 16 -3.88 7.88 -5.88
C ALA A 16 -4.36 7.94 -4.42
N ARG A 17 -3.53 8.52 -3.54
CA ARG A 17 -3.92 9.10 -2.24
C ARG A 17 -5.03 8.34 -1.48
N LEU A 18 -4.79 7.07 -1.18
CA LEU A 18 -5.69 6.30 -0.34
C LEU A 18 -5.61 6.84 1.09
N ALA A 19 -6.73 7.31 1.60
CA ALA A 19 -6.82 7.79 2.97
C ALA A 19 -6.53 6.66 3.95
N LEU A 20 -5.66 6.95 4.91
CA LEU A 20 -5.39 6.08 6.04
C LEU A 20 -6.43 6.34 7.13
N LEU A 21 -6.80 5.30 7.87
CA LEU A 21 -7.66 5.47 9.02
C LEU A 21 -6.90 6.25 10.11
N PRO A 22 -7.60 7.05 10.94
CA PRO A 22 -6.98 7.69 12.08
C PRO A 22 -6.32 6.65 12.98
N LYS A 23 -5.04 6.87 13.30
CA LYS A 23 -4.21 5.99 14.14
C LYS A 23 -3.77 4.66 13.50
N THR A 24 -3.92 4.46 12.19
CA THR A 24 -3.31 3.31 11.52
C THR A 24 -1.81 3.30 11.78
N ARG A 25 -1.31 2.16 12.27
CA ARG A 25 0.14 1.96 12.50
C ARG A 25 0.72 0.95 11.55
N LEU A 26 -0.10 0.04 11.04
CA LEU A 26 0.35 -1.02 10.16
C LEU A 26 -0.56 -1.13 8.94
N LEU A 27 0.07 -1.31 7.79
CA LEU A 27 -0.58 -1.70 6.55
C LEU A 27 -0.20 -3.12 6.20
N LYS A 28 -1.18 -4.01 6.11
CA LYS A 28 -0.99 -5.32 5.50
C LYS A 28 -1.08 -5.16 4.00
N ILE A 29 -0.09 -5.69 3.29
CA ILE A 29 -0.03 -5.68 1.83
C ILE A 29 0.12 -7.11 1.36
N ALA A 30 -0.79 -7.54 0.49
CA ALA A 30 -0.65 -8.79 -0.24
C ALA A 30 -0.32 -8.50 -1.70
N ALA A 31 0.93 -8.75 -2.08
CA ALA A 31 1.40 -8.64 -3.45
C ALA A 31 1.13 -9.96 -4.20
N PRO A 32 0.42 -9.95 -5.34
CA PRO A 32 0.21 -11.17 -6.12
C PRO A 32 1.51 -11.69 -6.74
N LEU A 33 1.51 -12.96 -7.14
CA LEU A 33 2.61 -13.55 -7.91
C LEU A 33 2.78 -12.74 -9.21
N ASN A 34 4.03 -12.40 -9.56
CA ASN A 34 4.40 -11.56 -10.71
C ASN A 34 4.11 -10.04 -10.55
N THR A 35 3.89 -9.55 -9.33
CA THR A 35 3.72 -8.12 -9.07
C THR A 35 4.45 -7.72 -7.80
N ALA A 36 5.40 -6.79 -7.92
CA ALA A 36 5.98 -6.13 -6.76
C ALA A 36 5.18 -4.86 -6.46
N VAL A 37 5.11 -4.48 -5.18
CA VAL A 37 4.35 -3.32 -4.72
C VAL A 37 5.29 -2.30 -4.09
N PHE A 38 5.24 -1.07 -4.59
CA PHE A 38 5.96 0.07 -4.04
C PHE A 38 5.00 1.04 -3.39
N LEU A 39 5.39 1.61 -2.25
CA LEU A 39 4.54 2.50 -1.46
C LEU A 39 5.19 3.84 -1.22
N LYS A 40 4.35 4.87 -1.18
CA LYS A 40 4.71 6.21 -0.80
C LYS A 40 3.68 6.76 0.18
N PHE A 41 4.13 7.21 1.35
CA PHE A 41 3.28 7.81 2.36
C PHE A 41 3.12 9.32 2.14
N GLY A 42 2.04 9.87 2.70
CA GLY A 42 1.67 11.27 2.57
C GLY A 42 0.80 11.55 1.34
N ASP A 43 0.61 12.83 1.04
CA ASP A 43 -0.29 13.32 0.00
C ASP A 43 0.26 13.15 -1.42
N ASN A 44 1.07 12.12 -1.66
CA ASN A 44 1.65 11.86 -2.97
C ASN A 44 0.65 11.10 -3.86
N THR A 45 0.82 11.23 -5.17
CA THR A 45 0.14 10.41 -6.18
C THR A 45 1.18 9.60 -6.92
N VAL A 46 0.97 8.29 -7.08
CA VAL A 46 1.81 7.45 -7.93
C VAL A 46 0.96 6.90 -9.07
N THR A 47 1.47 6.99 -10.29
CA THR A 47 0.79 6.54 -11.51
C THR A 47 1.52 5.35 -12.10
N ALA A 48 0.79 4.46 -12.76
CA ALA A 48 1.40 3.34 -13.48
C ALA A 48 2.48 3.88 -14.45
N GLY A 49 3.72 3.37 -14.34
CA GLY A 49 4.87 3.90 -15.08
C GLY A 49 5.83 4.78 -14.25
N THR A 50 5.44 5.22 -13.05
CA THR A 50 6.37 5.81 -12.08
C THR A 50 7.23 4.71 -11.46
N THR A 51 8.25 4.24 -12.16
CA THR A 51 9.24 3.27 -11.65
C THR A 51 10.49 3.93 -11.07
N THR A 52 10.67 5.21 -11.35
CA THR A 52 11.76 6.05 -10.84
C THR A 52 11.19 7.04 -9.83
N GLY A 53 11.58 6.89 -8.57
CA GLY A 53 11.12 7.73 -7.48
C GLY A 53 11.60 7.22 -6.12
N THR A 54 11.69 8.11 -5.13
CA THR A 54 11.96 7.71 -3.75
C THR A 54 10.68 7.12 -3.16
N PHE A 55 10.64 5.81 -3.05
CA PHE A 55 9.59 5.07 -2.35
C PHE A 55 9.98 4.84 -0.90
N ASP A 56 8.99 4.86 -0.02
CA ASP A 56 9.21 4.68 1.40
C ASP A 56 9.31 3.19 1.75
N ASN A 57 8.63 2.33 1.00
CA ASN A 57 8.58 0.89 1.25
C ASN A 57 8.40 0.06 -0.03
N PHE A 58 8.80 -1.21 0.04
CA PHE A 58 8.76 -2.19 -1.04
C PHE A 58 8.30 -3.55 -0.51
N VAL A 59 7.41 -4.22 -1.27
CA VAL A 59 6.98 -5.59 -1.03
C VAL A 59 7.24 -6.40 -2.29
N GLY A 60 8.03 -7.46 -2.16
CA GLY A 60 8.37 -8.36 -3.26
C GLY A 60 7.16 -9.15 -3.78
N GLU A 61 7.33 -9.77 -4.93
CA GLU A 61 6.27 -10.52 -5.61
C GLU A 61 5.83 -11.75 -4.82
N GLY A 62 4.53 -12.02 -4.77
CA GLY A 62 3.98 -13.15 -4.01
C GLY A 62 4.13 -13.03 -2.50
N VAL A 63 4.58 -11.89 -1.97
CA VAL A 63 4.78 -11.68 -0.52
C VAL A 63 3.55 -11.02 0.11
N VAL A 64 3.21 -11.49 1.30
CA VAL A 64 2.30 -10.79 2.21
C VAL A 64 3.13 -10.17 3.33
N GLY A 65 3.16 -8.85 3.38
CA GLY A 65 3.97 -8.09 4.32
C GLY A 65 3.13 -7.16 5.20
N TRP A 66 3.68 -6.78 6.35
CA TRP A 66 3.18 -5.67 7.15
C TRP A 66 4.17 -4.52 7.07
N ILE A 67 3.67 -3.33 6.74
CA ILE A 67 4.45 -2.11 6.60
C ILE A 67 4.08 -1.17 7.73
N GLY A 68 5.11 -0.64 8.41
CA GLY A 68 4.94 0.42 9.39
C GLY A 68 4.50 1.71 8.73
N VAL A 69 3.40 2.28 9.20
CA VAL A 69 2.97 3.62 8.78
C VAL A 69 3.77 4.66 9.56
N PRO A 70 4.46 5.60 8.88
CA PRO A 70 5.18 6.67 9.54
C PRO A 70 4.23 7.51 10.41
N PRO A 71 4.66 7.95 11.60
CA PRO A 71 3.83 8.78 12.46
C PRO A 71 3.42 10.07 11.74
N GLY A 72 2.12 10.36 11.71
CA GLY A 72 1.55 11.54 11.05
C GLY A 72 1.19 11.35 9.58
N ALA A 73 1.45 10.19 8.97
CA ALA A 73 0.95 9.89 7.63
C ALA A 73 -0.58 9.78 7.64
N THR A 74 -1.24 10.56 6.78
CA THR A 74 -2.70 10.58 6.60
C THR A 74 -3.15 9.87 5.33
N HIS A 75 -2.25 9.69 4.37
CA HIS A 75 -2.51 9.08 3.08
C HIS A 75 -1.38 8.12 2.70
N VAL A 76 -1.70 7.17 1.83
CA VAL A 76 -0.74 6.28 1.17
C VAL A 76 -1.07 6.19 -0.30
N ALA A 77 -0.04 6.17 -1.14
CA ALA A 77 -0.15 5.86 -2.55
C ALA A 77 0.70 4.61 -2.83
N TYR A 78 0.30 3.77 -3.77
CA TYR A 78 1.09 2.60 -4.13
C TYR A 78 0.97 2.31 -5.64
N ILE A 79 1.99 1.63 -6.16
CA ILE A 79 2.07 1.17 -7.55
C ILE A 79 2.49 -0.30 -7.56
N GLY A 80 1.78 -1.11 -8.32
CA GLY A 80 2.15 -2.47 -8.68
C GLY A 80 2.90 -2.50 -10.00
N THR A 81 3.91 -3.35 -10.15
CA THR A 81 4.65 -3.52 -11.41
C THR A 81 3.83 -4.15 -12.54
N THR A 82 2.73 -4.82 -12.20
CA THR A 82 1.80 -5.47 -13.13
C THR A 82 0.36 -5.16 -12.73
N ALA A 83 -0.58 -5.26 -13.67
CA ALA A 83 -2.01 -5.17 -13.42
C ALA A 83 -2.52 -6.37 -12.62
N GLY A 84 -2.27 -6.35 -11.31
CA GLY A 84 -2.70 -7.32 -10.32
C GLY A 84 -2.78 -6.60 -8.99
N SER A 85 -3.97 -6.14 -8.65
CA SER A 85 -4.26 -5.27 -7.51
C SER A 85 -3.70 -5.79 -6.18
N ALA A 86 -3.10 -4.91 -5.38
CA ALA A 86 -2.69 -5.23 -4.01
C ALA A 86 -3.88 -5.08 -3.05
N ILE A 87 -3.93 -5.92 -2.02
CA ILE A 87 -4.87 -5.76 -0.91
C ILE A 87 -4.18 -4.96 0.19
N LEU A 88 -4.71 -3.79 0.51
CA LEU A 88 -4.32 -3.03 1.69
C LEU A 88 -5.34 -3.28 2.80
N ALA A 89 -4.88 -3.77 3.95
CA ALA A 89 -5.67 -3.78 5.18
C ALA A 89 -4.98 -2.93 6.25
N GLN A 90 -5.77 -2.14 6.98
CA GLN A 90 -5.26 -1.18 7.96
C GLN A 90 -5.53 -1.69 9.39
N ALA A 91 -4.53 -1.62 10.27
CA ALA A 91 -4.65 -2.01 11.68
C ALA A 91 -4.02 -0.98 12.63
#